data_AF-A0A1W9VH49-F1
#
_entry.id   AF-A0A1W9VH49-F1
#
_cell.length_a   1.000
_cell.length_b   1.000
_cell.length_c   1.000
_cell.angle_alpha   90.00
_cell.angle_beta   90.00
_cell.angle_gamma   90.00
#
_symmetry.space_group_name_H-M   'P 1'
#
loop_
_entity.id
_entity.type
_entity.pdbx_description
1 polymer ?
#
loop_
_entity_poly.entity_id
_entity_poly.type
_entity_poly.pdbx_seq_one_letter_code
_entity_poly.pdbx_strand_id
1 'polypeptide(L)'
;MRSGLYHKRLNTFFGLIFILLSVVPLLAEQRFPLEKSVTIYDDYDDGRFGRSEFRSVMRTVKLDAFSRSETLPVYSSALEEDSFLTAVVLSSQRYDQLIPRMDSRGIIRFEKEGILFSFSLEKPGEELLSILDEYYQGPWRKWRDPVRNHYLNNYVIRIHSAENVFEPWNDTVSYSEAMLMATLIGDKDQCLWGIHDGLNLIFP
;
A
#
# COMPACT_ATOMS: atom_id res chain seq x y z
N MET A 1 68.62 19.15 -54.05
CA MET A 1 68.40 17.71 -54.33
C MET A 1 66.99 17.36 -53.89
N ARG A 2 66.17 16.87 -54.84
CA ARG A 2 65.04 15.90 -54.75
C ARG A 2 64.17 15.95 -53.47
N SER A 3 62.89 16.32 -53.52
CA SER A 3 61.71 15.67 -54.16
C SER A 3 60.75 15.26 -53.05
N GLY A 4 59.46 15.60 -53.17
CA GLY A 4 58.42 15.19 -52.22
C GLY A 4 57.18 16.06 -52.41
N LEU A 5 56.46 15.97 -53.53
CA LEU A 5 55.54 14.89 -53.92
C LEU A 5 54.38 14.70 -52.91
N TYR A 6 53.27 15.37 -53.25
CA TYR A 6 51.90 14.85 -53.17
C TYR A 6 51.48 14.14 -51.88
N HIS A 7 51.11 14.93 -50.87
CA HIS A 7 50.16 14.50 -49.84
C HIS A 7 49.10 15.58 -49.65
N LYS A 8 47.90 15.34 -50.19
CA LYS A 8 46.60 15.75 -49.64
C LYS A 8 45.47 15.44 -50.62
N ARG A 9 45.24 14.15 -50.85
CA ARG A 9 43.92 13.59 -51.21
C ARG A 9 43.70 12.40 -50.30
N LEU A 10 42.96 12.61 -49.22
CA LEU A 10 42.19 11.62 -48.45
C LEU A 10 41.77 12.33 -47.15
N ASN A 11 40.71 13.15 -47.17
CA ASN A 11 40.15 13.66 -45.91
C ASN A 11 38.68 14.08 -46.03
N THR A 12 37.88 13.33 -46.79
CA THR A 12 36.47 13.70 -47.00
C THR A 12 35.53 12.49 -47.09
N PHE A 13 35.85 11.38 -46.42
CA PHE A 13 34.93 10.22 -46.41
C PHE A 13 34.76 9.51 -45.06
N PHE A 14 35.49 9.90 -44.01
CA PHE A 14 35.34 9.30 -42.67
C PHE A 14 34.56 10.15 -41.66
N GLY A 15 34.05 11.33 -42.07
CA GLY A 15 33.28 12.21 -41.18
C GLY A 15 31.78 11.91 -41.10
N LEU A 16 31.23 11.12 -42.04
CA LEU A 16 29.78 10.98 -42.19
C LEU A 16 29.19 9.70 -41.54
N ILE A 17 30.02 8.73 -41.16
CA ILE A 17 29.55 7.47 -40.54
C ILE A 17 29.58 7.55 -39.00
N PHE A 18 30.36 8.46 -38.40
CA PHE A 18 30.41 8.62 -36.94
C PHE A 18 29.28 9.48 -36.34
N ILE A 19 28.52 10.20 -37.17
CA ILE A 19 27.39 11.03 -36.70
C ILE A 19 26.09 10.19 -36.61
N LEU A 20 26.02 9.03 -37.29
CA LEU A 20 24.84 8.15 -37.19
C LEU A 20 24.83 7.22 -35.97
N LEU A 21 25.95 7.11 -35.23
CA LEU A 21 26.06 6.27 -34.02
C LEU A 21 26.07 7.04 -32.70
N SER A 22 25.90 8.38 -32.74
CA SER A 22 25.85 9.23 -31.55
C SER A 22 24.46 9.84 -31.27
N VAL A 23 23.45 9.53 -32.10
CA VAL A 23 22.07 10.05 -31.94
C VAL A 23 21.09 8.99 -31.38
N VAL A 24 21.57 7.79 -31.06
CA VAL A 24 20.74 6.70 -30.50
C VAL A 24 21.42 6.20 -29.21
N PRO A 25 21.29 6.94 -28.10
CA PRO A 25 20.25 6.60 -27.13
C PRO A 25 19.70 7.85 -26.41
N LEU A 26 19.00 8.72 -27.14
CA LEU A 26 18.11 9.72 -26.52
C LEU A 26 16.63 9.35 -26.69
N LEU A 27 16.36 8.14 -27.19
CA LEU A 27 15.04 7.57 -27.27
C LEU A 27 14.94 6.45 -26.22
N ALA A 28 14.01 6.65 -25.31
CA ALA A 28 13.40 5.65 -24.45
C ALA A 28 14.09 5.30 -23.11
N GLU A 29 14.37 6.31 -22.27
CA GLU A 29 13.79 6.24 -20.93
C GLU A 29 12.33 6.74 -21.02
N GLN A 30 11.48 6.01 -21.75
CA GLN A 30 10.05 6.05 -21.45
C GLN A 30 9.94 5.35 -20.10
N ARG A 31 10.13 6.13 -19.03
CA ARG A 31 9.69 5.74 -17.69
C ARG A 31 8.18 5.68 -17.79
N PHE A 32 7.66 4.52 -18.17
CA PHE A 32 6.26 4.24 -17.96
C PHE A 32 6.00 4.55 -16.49
N PRO A 33 5.05 5.45 -16.17
CA PRO A 33 4.75 5.74 -14.78
C PRO A 33 4.42 4.40 -14.12
N LEU A 34 5.14 4.07 -13.06
CA LEU A 34 4.89 2.85 -12.30
C LEU A 34 3.42 2.91 -11.86
N GLU A 35 2.63 1.97 -12.33
CA GLU A 35 1.19 1.96 -12.08
C GLU A 35 0.96 1.74 -10.58
N LYS A 36 0.38 2.74 -9.91
CA LYS A 36 0.12 2.67 -8.47
C LYS A 36 -0.90 1.56 -8.21
N SER A 37 -0.54 0.66 -7.30
CA SER A 37 -1.40 -0.43 -6.86
C SER A 37 -1.22 -0.68 -5.39
N VAL A 38 -2.19 -1.36 -4.80
CA VAL A 38 -2.15 -1.83 -3.41
C VAL A 38 -2.28 -3.34 -3.42
N THR A 39 -1.45 -4.01 -2.63
CA THR A 39 -1.43 -5.48 -2.55
C THR A 39 -1.65 -5.95 -1.12
N ILE A 40 -2.64 -6.82 -0.96
CA ILE A 40 -2.93 -7.54 0.28
C ILE A 40 -2.64 -9.03 0.13
N TYR A 41 -2.43 -9.72 1.24
CA TYR A 41 -2.40 -11.18 1.26
C TYR A 41 -3.83 -11.72 1.23
N ASP A 42 -4.10 -12.75 0.41
CA ASP A 42 -5.44 -13.32 0.21
C ASP A 42 -5.73 -14.48 1.19
N ASP A 43 -4.70 -15.02 1.85
CA ASP A 43 -4.82 -16.05 2.90
C ASP A 43 -5.00 -15.44 4.30
N TYR A 44 -5.62 -14.26 4.38
CA TYR A 44 -5.89 -13.59 5.64
C TYR A 44 -7.00 -14.31 6.43
N ASP A 45 -6.97 -14.16 7.75
CA ASP A 45 -7.95 -14.69 8.70
C ASP A 45 -8.74 -13.52 9.30
N ASP A 46 -10.02 -13.40 8.92
CA ASP A 46 -10.94 -12.34 9.38
C ASP A 46 -11.24 -12.44 10.88
N GLY A 47 -11.29 -13.66 11.43
CA GLY A 47 -11.38 -13.93 12.87
C GLY A 47 -10.09 -13.60 13.64
N ARG A 48 -9.01 -13.24 12.96
CA ARG A 48 -7.74 -12.79 13.56
C ARG A 48 -7.28 -11.45 12.98
N PHE A 49 -8.21 -10.52 12.77
CA PHE A 49 -7.95 -9.14 12.34
C PHE A 49 -7.14 -9.03 11.04
N GLY A 50 -7.31 -9.98 10.11
CA GLY A 50 -6.62 -9.97 8.81
C GLY A 50 -5.22 -10.60 8.85
N ARG A 51 -4.97 -11.47 9.83
CA ARG A 51 -3.72 -12.21 9.93
C ARG A 51 -3.51 -13.13 8.74
N SER A 52 -2.37 -13.00 8.05
CA SER A 52 -1.92 -13.96 7.03
C SER A 52 -0.72 -14.75 7.54
N GLU A 53 -0.86 -16.08 7.60
CA GLU A 53 0.16 -17.00 8.10
C GLU A 53 1.12 -17.47 7.00
N PHE A 54 0.59 -17.81 5.82
CA PHE A 54 1.36 -18.43 4.75
C PHE A 54 1.88 -17.40 3.75
N ARG A 55 1.18 -16.26 3.59
CA ARG A 55 1.56 -15.13 2.73
C ARG A 55 1.85 -15.55 1.28
N SER A 56 1.28 -16.69 0.87
CA SER A 56 1.59 -17.37 -0.37
C SER A 56 0.69 -16.92 -1.52
N VAL A 57 -0.44 -16.30 -1.20
CA VAL A 57 -1.42 -15.80 -2.17
C VAL A 57 -1.61 -14.31 -1.93
N MET A 58 -1.60 -13.54 -3.02
CA MET A 58 -1.70 -12.09 -2.98
C MET A 58 -2.78 -11.62 -3.93
N ARG A 59 -3.44 -10.53 -3.55
CA ARG A 59 -4.42 -9.83 -4.36
C ARG A 59 -3.97 -8.38 -4.53
N THR A 60 -3.81 -7.96 -5.79
CA THR A 60 -3.34 -6.62 -6.15
C THR A 60 -4.47 -5.85 -6.84
N VAL A 61 -4.68 -4.61 -6.40
CA VAL A 61 -5.67 -3.70 -6.96
C VAL A 61 -4.99 -2.44 -7.44
N LYS A 62 -5.25 -2.08 -8.69
CA LYS A 62 -4.78 -0.83 -9.30
C LYS A 62 -5.65 0.33 -8.85
N LEU A 63 -5.06 1.52 -8.75
CA LEU A 63 -5.81 2.69 -8.29
C LEU A 63 -6.99 3.11 -9.20
N ASP A 64 -6.94 2.76 -10.48
CA ASP A 64 -8.03 3.06 -11.42
C ASP A 64 -9.28 2.21 -11.20
N ALA A 65 -9.18 1.09 -10.49
CA ALA A 65 -10.31 0.23 -10.15
C ALA A 65 -11.29 0.93 -9.19
N PHE A 66 -10.76 1.70 -8.24
CA PHE A 66 -11.51 2.48 -7.24
C PHE A 66 -12.47 3.48 -7.89
N SER A 67 -12.02 4.14 -8.98
CA SER A 67 -12.86 5.10 -9.74
C SER A 67 -14.15 4.53 -10.34
N ARG A 68 -14.30 3.20 -10.36
CA ARG A 68 -15.43 2.46 -10.92
C ARG A 68 -16.23 1.72 -9.85
N SER A 69 -15.90 1.92 -8.57
CA SER A 69 -16.54 1.27 -7.45
C SER A 69 -17.42 2.25 -6.68
N GLU A 70 -18.25 1.69 -5.79
CA GLU A 70 -19.11 2.44 -4.91
C GLU A 70 -18.58 2.37 -3.48
N THR A 71 -18.63 3.51 -2.77
CA THR A 71 -18.36 3.54 -1.34
C THR A 71 -19.60 3.07 -0.59
N LEU A 72 -19.49 1.94 0.10
CA LEU A 72 -20.57 1.35 0.88
C LEU A 72 -20.21 1.36 2.38
N PRO A 73 -21.21 1.44 3.28
CA PRO A 73 -20.99 1.22 4.70
C PRO A 73 -20.55 -0.23 4.98
N VAL A 74 -19.78 -0.41 6.04
CA VAL A 74 -19.35 -1.73 6.52
C VAL A 74 -20.37 -2.27 7.52
N TYR A 75 -20.76 -3.54 7.35
CA TYR A 75 -21.58 -4.26 8.33
C TYR A 75 -20.87 -5.54 8.74
N SER A 76 -20.44 -5.63 10.00
CA SER A 76 -19.86 -6.86 10.53
C SER A 76 -20.98 -7.78 11.01
N SER A 77 -21.05 -8.97 10.42
CA SER A 77 -22.02 -10.01 10.78
C SER A 77 -21.84 -10.57 12.19
N ALA A 78 -20.68 -10.36 12.81
CA ALA A 78 -20.32 -10.98 14.08
C ALA A 78 -20.91 -10.26 15.32
N LEU A 79 -21.24 -8.96 15.26
CA LEU A 79 -21.45 -8.16 16.47
C LEU A 79 -22.45 -6.98 16.39
N GLU A 80 -23.27 -6.85 15.34
CA GLU A 80 -24.03 -5.59 15.08
C GLU A 80 -23.11 -4.36 15.04
N GLU A 81 -21.83 -4.55 14.70
CA GLU A 81 -20.87 -3.47 14.56
C GLU A 81 -20.90 -2.96 13.12
N ASP A 82 -21.14 -1.66 12.96
CA ASP A 82 -21.10 -0.94 11.67
C ASP A 82 -19.65 -0.69 11.19
N SER A 83 -18.73 -1.64 11.47
CA SER A 83 -17.31 -1.49 11.16
C SER A 83 -16.53 -2.80 11.20
N PHE A 84 -15.35 -2.81 10.57
CA PHE A 84 -14.35 -3.87 10.72
C PHE A 84 -13.09 -3.33 11.41
N LEU A 85 -12.72 -3.92 12.54
CA LEU A 85 -11.39 -3.72 13.12
C LEU A 85 -10.39 -4.52 12.31
N THR A 86 -9.40 -3.84 11.74
CA THR A 86 -8.26 -4.50 11.11
C THR A 86 -7.12 -4.58 12.10
N ALA A 87 -6.05 -5.28 11.77
CA ALA A 87 -4.81 -5.10 12.50
C ALA A 87 -3.74 -4.34 11.74
N VAL A 88 -4.15 -3.60 10.70
CA VAL A 88 -3.27 -2.63 10.07
C VAL A 88 -3.07 -1.45 11.04
N VAL A 89 -1.82 -1.03 11.18
CA VAL A 89 -1.37 -0.02 12.11
C VAL A 89 -1.16 1.29 11.38
N LEU A 90 -1.60 2.38 11.99
CA LEU A 90 -1.23 3.73 11.65
C LEU A 90 -0.23 4.29 12.65
N SER A 91 0.88 4.84 12.16
CA SER A 91 1.89 5.44 13.04
C SER A 91 1.34 6.62 13.85
N SER A 92 1.79 6.77 15.10
CA SER A 92 1.37 7.90 15.94
C SER A 92 1.69 9.27 15.33
N GLN A 93 2.79 9.38 14.58
CA GLN A 93 3.13 10.61 13.86
C GLN A 93 2.04 10.99 12.83
N ARG A 94 1.48 10.01 12.13
CA ARG A 94 0.39 10.24 11.16
C ARG A 94 -0.95 10.48 11.88
N TYR A 95 -1.18 9.82 13.01
CA TYR A 95 -2.36 10.08 13.84
C TYR A 95 -2.46 11.58 14.17
N ASP A 96 -1.38 12.19 14.65
CA ASP A 96 -1.36 13.63 15.00
C ASP A 96 -1.76 14.54 13.82
N GLN A 97 -1.45 14.12 12.59
CA GLN A 97 -1.81 14.85 11.37
C GLN A 97 -3.28 14.70 10.98
N LEU A 98 -3.93 13.62 11.42
CA LEU A 98 -5.32 13.31 11.11
C LEU A 98 -6.29 13.80 12.18
N ILE A 99 -5.85 14.05 13.42
CA ILE A 99 -6.69 14.60 14.50
C ILE A 99 -7.57 15.76 14.04
N PRO A 100 -7.07 16.78 13.30
CA PRO A 100 -7.90 17.91 12.90
C PRO A 100 -9.04 17.56 11.92
N ARG A 101 -9.01 16.37 11.31
CA ARG A 101 -10.01 15.88 10.35
C ARG A 101 -11.05 14.95 10.98
N MET A 102 -10.84 14.62 12.25
CA MET A 102 -11.69 13.70 13.00
C MET A 102 -12.98 14.41 13.40
N ASP A 103 -14.12 13.76 13.17
CA ASP A 103 -15.42 14.25 13.63
C ASP A 103 -15.60 14.05 15.15
N SER A 104 -16.72 14.53 15.70
CA SER A 104 -17.02 14.40 17.13
C SER A 104 -17.19 12.96 17.63
N ARG A 105 -17.29 11.98 16.71
CA ARG A 105 -17.40 10.54 17.02
C ARG A 105 -16.06 9.81 16.86
N GLY A 106 -14.99 10.51 16.50
CA GLY A 106 -13.70 9.89 16.26
C GLY A 106 -13.52 9.35 14.84
N ILE A 107 -14.43 9.67 13.91
CA ILE A 107 -14.40 9.14 12.54
C ILE A 107 -13.72 10.15 11.62
N ILE A 108 -12.81 9.64 10.79
CA ILE A 108 -12.12 10.38 9.73
C ILE A 108 -12.74 9.96 8.40
N ARG A 109 -13.24 10.94 7.64
CA ARG A 109 -13.62 10.76 6.24
C ARG A 109 -12.41 11.06 5.36
N PHE A 110 -12.07 10.12 4.50
CA PHE A 110 -10.88 10.21 3.66
C PHE A 110 -11.27 10.16 2.19
N GLU A 111 -10.75 11.13 1.43
CA GLU A 111 -10.91 11.22 -0.01
C GLU A 111 -9.55 11.57 -0.61
N LYS A 112 -8.99 10.65 -1.41
CA LYS A 112 -7.73 10.90 -2.14
C LYS A 112 -7.61 10.00 -3.35
N GLU A 113 -7.13 10.56 -4.45
CA GLU A 113 -6.91 9.83 -5.71
C GLU A 113 -8.17 9.09 -6.22
N GLY A 114 -9.35 9.67 -5.95
CA GLY A 114 -10.65 9.10 -6.34
C GLY A 114 -11.14 7.98 -5.41
N ILE A 115 -10.44 7.71 -4.31
CA ILE A 115 -10.80 6.71 -3.31
C ILE A 115 -11.49 7.40 -2.14
N LEU A 116 -12.71 6.97 -1.81
CA LEU A 116 -13.52 7.48 -0.73
C LEU A 116 -13.82 6.40 0.31
N PHE A 117 -13.45 6.65 1.56
CA PHE A 117 -13.75 5.73 2.66
C PHE A 117 -13.73 6.44 4.02
N SER A 118 -14.13 5.75 5.08
CA SER A 118 -14.10 6.30 6.43
C SER A 118 -13.60 5.30 7.45
N PHE A 119 -12.87 5.80 8.45
CA PHE A 119 -12.20 4.97 9.44
C PHE A 119 -12.07 5.70 10.78
N SER A 120 -11.87 4.94 11.85
CA SER A 120 -11.44 5.44 13.14
C SER A 120 -10.12 4.78 13.54
N LEU A 121 -9.51 5.31 14.60
CA LEU A 121 -8.21 4.87 15.10
C LEU A 121 -8.35 4.56 16.58
N GLU A 122 -7.94 3.36 16.98
CA GLU A 122 -8.02 2.91 18.37
C GLU A 122 -6.69 2.30 18.84
N LYS A 123 -6.51 2.22 20.16
CA LYS A 123 -5.37 1.48 20.72
C LYS A 123 -5.63 -0.02 20.60
N PRO A 124 -4.58 -0.84 20.41
CA PRO A 124 -4.76 -2.28 20.29
C PRO A 124 -5.40 -2.85 21.56
N GLY A 125 -6.51 -3.57 21.40
CA GLY A 125 -7.18 -4.28 22.49
C GLY A 125 -6.41 -5.52 22.95
N GLU A 126 -6.82 -6.09 24.09
CA GLU A 126 -6.20 -7.30 24.65
C GLU A 126 -6.27 -8.49 23.70
N GLU A 127 -7.36 -8.62 22.94
CA GLU A 127 -7.54 -9.69 21.96
C GLU A 127 -6.44 -9.67 20.89
N LEU A 128 -6.23 -8.53 20.24
CA LEU A 128 -5.16 -8.36 19.25
C LEU A 128 -3.78 -8.62 19.86
N LEU A 129 -3.53 -8.09 21.06
CA LEU A 129 -2.25 -8.30 21.75
C LEU A 129 -2.03 -9.79 22.08
N SER A 130 -3.08 -10.53 22.43
CA SER A 130 -2.99 -11.96 22.71
C SER A 130 -2.66 -12.78 21.45
N ILE A 131 -3.22 -12.41 20.29
CA ILE A 131 -2.89 -13.03 18.99
C ILE A 131 -1.42 -12.80 18.64
N LEU A 132 -0.90 -11.58 18.87
CA LEU A 132 0.52 -11.28 18.68
C LEU A 132 1.38 -12.13 19.62
N ASP A 133 1.01 -12.18 20.89
CA ASP A 133 1.75 -12.95 21.89
C ASP A 133 1.78 -14.43 21.52
N GLU A 134 0.65 -15.04 21.15
CA GLU A 134 0.51 -16.42 20.66
C GLU A 134 1.42 -16.70 19.46
N TYR A 135 1.34 -15.86 18.42
CA TYR A 135 2.10 -16.05 17.18
C TYR A 135 3.62 -16.05 17.43
N TYR A 136 4.08 -15.24 18.37
CA TYR A 136 5.51 -15.11 18.69
C TYR A 136 5.98 -15.96 19.89
N GLN A 137 5.24 -16.98 20.36
CA GLN A 137 5.71 -17.78 21.52
C GLN A 137 6.86 -18.75 21.22
N GLY A 138 7.17 -18.99 19.94
CA GLY A 138 8.14 -20.01 19.49
C GLY A 138 9.45 -19.46 18.89
N PRO A 139 9.89 -19.98 17.73
CA PRO A 139 11.13 -19.56 17.06
C PRO A 139 11.23 -18.04 16.80
N TRP A 140 10.08 -17.37 16.76
CA TRP A 140 9.94 -15.95 16.48
C TRP A 140 9.94 -15.07 17.75
N ARG A 141 10.12 -15.63 18.95
CA ARG A 141 10.02 -14.91 20.23
C ARG A 141 10.81 -13.62 20.33
N LYS A 142 11.97 -13.54 19.68
CA LYS A 142 12.78 -12.31 19.64
C LYS A 142 12.05 -11.10 19.02
N TRP A 143 11.05 -11.34 18.19
CA TRP A 143 10.25 -10.31 17.52
C TRP A 143 9.00 -9.91 18.30
N ARG A 144 8.60 -10.69 19.31
CA ARG A 144 7.37 -10.45 20.08
C ARG A 144 7.33 -9.03 20.64
N ASP A 145 8.33 -8.67 21.44
CA ASP A 145 8.33 -7.39 22.15
C ASP A 145 8.48 -6.20 21.17
N PRO A 146 9.37 -6.22 20.15
CA PRO A 146 9.40 -5.19 19.11
C PRO A 146 8.07 -4.98 18.40
N VAL A 147 7.40 -6.07 17.98
CA VAL A 147 6.13 -5.99 17.26
C VAL A 147 5.02 -5.50 18.20
N ARG A 148 4.91 -6.08 19.40
CA ARG A 148 3.95 -5.66 20.42
C ARG A 148 4.10 -4.17 20.75
N ASN A 149 5.33 -3.71 20.95
CA ASN A 149 5.62 -2.29 21.19
C ASN A 149 5.28 -1.43 19.99
N HIS A 150 5.49 -1.90 18.76
CA HIS A 150 5.07 -1.20 17.56
C HIS A 150 3.55 -0.97 17.54
N TYR A 151 2.73 -1.97 17.87
CA TYR A 151 1.28 -1.79 18.00
C TYR A 151 0.90 -0.83 19.14
N LEU A 152 1.49 -1.00 20.32
CA LEU A 152 1.18 -0.15 21.49
C LEU A 152 1.53 1.33 21.26
N ASN A 153 2.64 1.58 20.57
CA ASN A 153 3.12 2.92 20.26
C ASN A 153 2.37 3.57 19.09
N ASN A 154 1.46 2.86 18.45
CA ASN A 154 0.73 3.32 17.28
C ASN A 154 -0.78 3.10 17.46
N TYR A 155 -1.55 3.16 16.38
CA TYR A 155 -3.00 3.02 16.38
C TYR A 155 -3.43 1.95 15.40
N VAL A 156 -4.49 1.23 15.73
CA VAL A 156 -5.08 0.21 14.87
C VAL A 156 -6.23 0.84 14.09
N ILE A 157 -6.34 0.50 12.81
CA ILE A 157 -7.34 1.07 11.90
C ILE A 157 -8.63 0.25 11.93
N ARG A 158 -9.74 0.94 12.19
CA ARG A 158 -11.10 0.40 12.08
C ARG A 158 -11.82 1.06 10.92
N ILE A 159 -12.35 0.28 9.98
CA ILE A 159 -13.01 0.79 8.77
C ILE A 159 -14.53 0.81 8.97
N HIS A 160 -15.16 1.96 8.68
CA HIS A 160 -16.61 2.18 8.80
C HIS A 160 -17.32 2.22 7.44
N SER A 161 -16.61 2.64 6.39
CA SER A 161 -17.07 2.53 5.01
C SER A 161 -15.88 2.25 4.11
N ALA A 162 -16.08 1.53 3.01
CA ALA A 162 -15.04 1.17 2.06
C ALA A 162 -15.59 1.12 0.64
N GLU A 163 -14.69 1.11 -0.34
CA GLU A 163 -15.06 0.89 -1.72
C GLU A 163 -15.20 -0.60 -2.04
N ASN A 164 -16.29 -0.97 -2.73
CA ASN A 164 -16.63 -2.35 -3.09
C ASN A 164 -15.87 -2.85 -4.33
N VAL A 165 -14.54 -2.75 -4.32
CA VAL A 165 -13.71 -2.94 -5.52
C VAL A 165 -13.61 -4.39 -5.99
N PHE A 166 -13.72 -5.37 -5.08
CA PHE A 166 -13.56 -6.77 -5.47
C PHE A 166 -14.84 -7.35 -6.05
N GLU A 167 -15.98 -6.97 -5.47
CA GLU A 167 -17.29 -7.49 -5.84
C GLU A 167 -18.26 -6.33 -6.04
N PRO A 168 -18.09 -5.47 -7.06
CA PRO A 168 -18.89 -4.26 -7.23
C PRO A 168 -20.38 -4.51 -7.50
N TRP A 169 -20.75 -5.76 -7.81
CA TRP A 169 -22.14 -6.20 -7.94
C TRP A 169 -22.78 -6.62 -6.61
N ASN A 170 -22.00 -6.63 -5.53
CA ASN A 170 -22.43 -6.97 -4.19
C ASN A 170 -22.61 -5.67 -3.40
N ASP A 171 -23.80 -5.47 -2.84
CA ASP A 171 -24.15 -4.27 -2.06
C ASP A 171 -23.62 -4.34 -0.62
N THR A 172 -22.55 -5.11 -0.40
CA THR A 172 -21.93 -5.31 0.92
C THR A 172 -20.43 -5.22 0.81
N VAL A 173 -19.81 -4.49 1.74
CA VAL A 173 -18.35 -4.47 1.88
C VAL A 173 -17.87 -5.75 2.55
N SER A 174 -16.92 -6.44 1.92
CA SER A 174 -16.24 -7.60 2.50
C SER A 174 -15.09 -7.20 3.43
N TYR A 175 -14.67 -8.10 4.32
CA TYR A 175 -13.49 -7.87 5.16
C TYR A 175 -12.21 -7.62 4.32
N SER A 176 -12.06 -8.29 3.17
CA SER A 176 -10.99 -8.03 2.19
C SER A 176 -10.92 -6.56 1.77
N GLU A 177 -12.07 -5.94 1.52
CA GLU A 177 -12.15 -4.55 1.05
C GLU A 177 -11.81 -3.58 2.18
N ALA A 178 -12.26 -3.86 3.40
CA ALA A 178 -11.82 -3.11 4.57
C ALA A 178 -10.30 -3.23 4.80
N MET A 179 -9.74 -4.44 4.69
CA MET A 179 -8.28 -4.64 4.76
C MET A 179 -7.54 -3.86 3.66
N LEU A 180 -8.07 -3.86 2.44
CA LEU A 180 -7.53 -3.08 1.33
C LEU A 180 -7.48 -1.58 1.66
N MET A 181 -8.57 -1.03 2.21
CA MET A 181 -8.64 0.37 2.63
C MET A 181 -7.66 0.69 3.75
N ALA A 182 -7.59 -0.17 4.77
CA ALA A 182 -6.65 0.02 5.87
C ALA A 182 -5.20 0.01 5.38
N THR A 183 -4.85 -0.90 4.46
CA THR A 183 -3.52 -0.98 3.84
C THR A 183 -3.15 0.27 3.04
N LEU A 184 -4.10 0.96 2.42
CA LEU A 184 -3.81 2.20 1.67
C LEU A 184 -3.21 3.30 2.54
N ILE A 185 -3.61 3.36 3.83
CA ILE A 185 -3.18 4.39 4.78
C ILE A 185 -2.23 3.87 5.86
N GLY A 186 -2.15 2.55 6.01
CA GLY A 186 -1.34 1.86 7.01
C GLY A 186 0.16 2.12 6.91
N ASP A 187 0.86 1.72 7.96
CA ASP A 187 2.31 1.70 8.00
C ASP A 187 2.85 0.57 7.13
N LYS A 188 3.48 0.94 6.00
CA LYS A 188 4.06 -0.01 5.04
C LYS A 188 5.18 -0.87 5.63
N ASP A 189 5.80 -0.42 6.72
CA ASP A 189 6.94 -1.10 7.35
C ASP A 189 6.47 -2.03 8.50
N GLN A 190 5.15 -2.17 8.68
CA GLN A 190 4.55 -3.06 9.66
C GLN A 190 4.95 -4.52 9.41
N CYS A 191 5.47 -5.18 10.45
CA CYS A 191 6.05 -6.52 10.35
C CYS A 191 5.02 -7.68 10.24
N LEU A 192 3.72 -7.38 10.33
CA LEU A 192 2.62 -8.35 10.23
C LEU A 192 1.40 -7.79 9.52
N TRP A 193 0.84 -8.57 8.60
CA TRP A 193 -0.54 -8.48 8.07
C TRP A 193 -0.83 -7.40 7.04
N GLY A 194 -1.69 -7.78 6.09
CA GLY A 194 -2.40 -6.90 5.16
C GLY A 194 -1.57 -6.20 4.10
N ILE A 195 -0.28 -5.97 4.33
CA ILE A 195 0.55 -5.15 3.45
C ILE A 195 1.64 -6.01 2.84
N HIS A 196 1.47 -6.31 1.54
CA HIS A 196 2.58 -6.70 0.70
C HIS A 196 3.18 -5.47 0.00
N ASP A 197 2.32 -4.55 -0.45
CA ASP A 197 2.72 -3.27 -1.06
C ASP A 197 1.62 -2.22 -0.81
N GLY A 198 1.86 -1.31 0.14
CA GLY A 198 0.92 -0.28 0.57
C GLY A 198 1.32 1.10 0.04
N LEU A 199 0.33 1.92 -0.31
CA LEU A 199 0.58 3.20 -0.98
C LEU A 199 0.89 4.37 -0.04
N ASN A 200 0.60 4.23 1.25
CA ASN A 200 0.71 5.30 2.24
C ASN A 200 0.08 6.63 1.75
N LEU A 201 -1.25 6.66 1.67
CA LEU A 201 -1.96 7.80 1.12
C LEU A 201 -2.04 9.02 2.07
N ILE A 202 -1.48 8.98 3.28
CA ILE A 202 -1.56 10.09 4.27
C ILE A 202 -0.55 11.22 3.96
N PHE A 203 -0.53 11.68 2.72
CA PHE A 203 0.34 12.75 2.17
C PHE A 203 1.78 12.32 1.85
N PRO A 204 2.35 12.85 0.74
CA PRO A 204 3.71 12.54 0.28
C PRO A 204 4.81 13.17 1.14
#